data_AF-A0A0G1HNA7-F1
#
_entry.id   AF-A0A0G1HNA7-F1
#
_cell.length_a   1.000
_cell.length_b   1.000
_cell.length_c   1.000
_cell.angle_alpha   90.00
_cell.angle_beta   90.00
_cell.angle_gamma   90.00
#
_symmetry.space_group_name_H-M   'P 1'
#
loop_
_entity.id
_entity.type
_entity.pdbx_description
1 polymer ?
#
loop_
_entity_poly.entity_id
_entity_poly.type
_entity_poly.pdbx_seq_one_letter_code
_entity_poly.pdbx_strand_id
1 'polypeptide(L)'
;MKKFTIFIFIILIAGGIGAYFVFKKPARPDNSQNRKLPDVFFAVHFEPRSADERGFEELKNFIQMADDFKAKLTLQFTPSWAKMILSDENKLGLLRQWQANGHEIAAHHHGSTHGWEWDGYTNLSATEWQKTRQEVYSRSGQDKKAVQSLAKQNNLGEKYFGNMDDYMILLRKLAGSEKIFTMTMGPDSKTDWPEEIPYSLDNIVMLPNGDYNIGGTAIVKLKKEIYSGHNVSEIDMRFIENLNEVEKAKEEYLRAKPSDVVGVVTHIEDFARDHNTPRAWMEFINKKDPSGERNKTIAEVMEKLTGQKF
;
A
#
# COMPACT_ATOMS: atom_id res chain seq x y z
N MET A 1 -3.50 54.68 33.59
CA MET A 1 -3.28 53.21 33.53
C MET A 1 -3.83 52.49 32.29
N LYS A 2 -4.69 53.09 31.45
CA LYS A 2 -5.21 52.41 30.22
C LYS A 2 -4.31 52.46 28.98
N LYS A 3 -3.31 53.35 28.93
CA LYS A 3 -2.42 53.51 27.76
C LYS A 3 -1.23 52.55 27.73
N PHE A 4 -0.91 51.89 28.85
CA PHE A 4 0.24 50.98 28.96
C PHE A 4 -0.10 49.55 28.49
N THR A 5 -1.37 49.13 28.64
CA THR A 5 -1.83 47.78 28.26
C THR A 5 -1.93 47.56 26.75
N ILE A 6 -2.18 48.62 25.97
CA ILE A 6 -2.31 48.52 24.50
C ILE A 6 -0.94 48.31 23.82
N PHE A 7 0.15 48.80 24.42
CA PHE A 7 1.49 48.71 23.83
C PHE A 7 2.09 47.30 23.91
N ILE A 8 1.73 46.51 24.93
CA ILE A 8 2.22 45.14 25.12
C ILE A 8 1.54 44.16 24.14
N PHE A 9 0.28 44.41 23.75
CA PHE A 9 -0.46 43.54 22.84
C PHE A 9 0.07 43.61 21.39
N ILE A 10 0.55 44.77 20.95
CA ILE A 10 1.10 44.95 19.59
C ILE A 10 2.45 44.24 19.44
N ILE A 11 3.27 44.20 20.50
CA ILE A 11 4.59 43.53 20.48
C ILE A 11 4.44 42.00 20.44
N LEU A 12 3.43 41.44 21.12
CA LEU A 12 3.18 39.98 21.09
C LEU A 12 2.64 39.50 19.73
N ILE A 13 1.82 40.29 19.04
CA ILE A 13 1.33 39.95 17.69
C ILE A 13 2.47 40.05 16.66
N ALA A 14 3.32 41.07 16.74
CA ALA A 14 4.47 41.21 15.85
C ALA A 14 5.52 40.11 16.07
N GLY A 15 5.76 39.71 17.33
CA GLY A 15 6.65 38.59 17.67
C GLY A 15 6.11 37.23 17.23
N GLY A 16 4.80 37.00 17.36
CA GLY A 16 4.14 35.78 16.91
C GLY A 16 4.13 35.61 15.38
N ILE A 17 3.90 36.70 14.64
CA ILE A 17 3.98 36.70 13.16
C ILE A 17 5.44 36.50 12.71
N GLY A 18 6.41 37.16 13.36
CA GLY A 18 7.84 36.95 13.08
C GLY A 18 8.29 35.50 13.30
N ALA A 19 7.87 34.87 14.39
CA ALA A 19 8.18 33.46 14.66
C ALA A 19 7.52 32.51 13.66
N TYR A 20 6.29 32.78 13.21
CA TYR A 20 5.60 31.97 12.21
C TYR A 20 6.32 31.96 10.86
N PHE A 21 6.95 33.08 10.46
CA PHE A 21 7.74 33.16 9.23
C PHE A 21 9.17 32.64 9.36
N VAL A 22 9.78 32.69 10.55
CA VAL A 22 11.16 32.22 10.76
C VAL A 22 11.29 30.68 10.76
N PHE A 23 10.20 29.94 11.05
CA PHE A 23 10.24 28.47 11.04
C PHE A 23 9.74 27.80 9.76
N LYS A 24 9.14 28.53 8.80
CA LYS A 24 9.02 28.04 7.43
C LYS A 24 10.35 28.27 6.72
N LYS A 25 11.23 27.25 6.74
CA LYS A 25 12.36 27.22 5.81
C LYS A 25 11.81 27.51 4.40
N PRO A 26 12.23 28.58 3.73
CA PRO A 26 11.76 28.85 2.38
C PRO A 26 12.08 27.63 1.52
N ALA A 27 11.09 27.17 0.75
CA ALA A 27 11.33 26.17 -0.27
C ALA A 27 12.53 26.63 -1.10
N ARG A 28 13.59 25.82 -1.13
CA ARG A 28 14.80 26.15 -1.88
C ARG A 28 14.38 26.46 -3.33
N PRO A 29 14.88 27.54 -3.94
CA PRO A 29 14.59 27.84 -5.34
C PRO A 29 14.94 26.61 -6.21
N ASP A 30 13.96 26.17 -6.99
CA ASP A 30 13.97 24.95 -7.81
C ASP A 30 14.94 25.14 -8.98
N ASN A 31 16.24 24.97 -8.74
CA ASN A 31 17.21 24.82 -9.81
C ASN A 31 17.22 23.35 -10.25
N SER A 32 16.11 22.94 -10.87
CA SER A 32 15.70 21.56 -11.16
C SER A 32 16.64 20.79 -12.10
N GLN A 33 17.55 21.46 -12.81
CA GLN A 33 18.28 20.83 -13.91
C GLN A 33 19.49 19.97 -13.51
N ASN A 34 19.93 19.98 -12.24
CA ASN A 34 21.11 19.20 -11.82
C ASN A 34 20.91 18.34 -10.56
N ARG A 35 19.69 18.26 -10.04
CA ARG A 35 19.41 17.40 -8.87
C ARG A 35 19.02 16.02 -9.36
N LYS A 36 19.86 15.02 -9.08
CA LYS A 36 19.44 13.61 -9.17
C LYS A 36 18.15 13.44 -8.33
N LEU A 37 17.08 12.95 -8.92
CA LEU A 37 15.80 12.75 -8.24
C LEU A 37 15.87 11.51 -7.33
N PRO A 38 15.02 11.36 -6.29
CA PRO A 38 14.87 10.08 -5.59
C PRO A 38 14.32 9.00 -6.54
N ASP A 39 14.39 7.73 -6.16
CA ASP A 39 13.55 6.70 -6.81
C ASP A 39 12.14 6.75 -6.23
N VAL A 40 11.15 6.25 -6.97
CA VAL A 40 9.78 6.11 -6.48
C VAL A 40 9.24 4.72 -6.79
N PHE A 41 8.34 4.23 -5.93
CA PHE A 41 7.51 3.08 -6.26
C PHE A 41 6.03 3.38 -6.00
N PHE A 42 5.16 2.67 -6.70
CA PHE A 42 3.72 2.72 -6.51
C PHE A 42 3.16 1.30 -6.41
N ALA A 43 2.71 0.92 -5.21
CA ALA A 43 2.02 -0.34 -4.98
C ALA A 43 0.50 -0.19 -5.11
N VAL A 44 -0.18 -1.28 -5.46
CA VAL A 44 -1.65 -1.33 -5.52
C VAL A 44 -2.11 -2.54 -4.73
N HIS A 45 -2.93 -2.30 -3.72
CA HIS A 45 -3.59 -3.35 -2.95
C HIS A 45 -4.89 -3.76 -3.64
N PHE A 46 -5.12 -5.06 -3.74
CA PHE A 46 -6.30 -5.64 -4.37
C PHE A 46 -7.21 -6.30 -3.34
N GLU A 47 -8.17 -5.53 -2.81
CA GLU A 47 -9.04 -6.01 -1.74
C GLU A 47 -9.93 -7.17 -2.20
N PRO A 48 -10.32 -8.08 -1.29
CA PRO A 48 -11.00 -9.30 -1.70
C PRO A 48 -12.39 -9.02 -2.28
N ARG A 49 -13.04 -7.98 -1.76
CA ARG A 49 -14.38 -7.52 -2.16
C ARG A 49 -14.45 -6.98 -3.59
N SER A 50 -13.32 -6.63 -4.19
CA SER A 50 -13.26 -6.07 -5.55
C SER A 50 -12.82 -7.08 -6.60
N ALA A 51 -12.62 -8.34 -6.22
CA ALA A 51 -12.31 -9.44 -7.12
C ALA A 51 -13.53 -9.86 -7.96
N ASP A 52 -14.00 -8.95 -8.82
CA ASP A 52 -15.07 -9.16 -9.77
C ASP A 52 -14.72 -8.54 -11.14
N GLU A 53 -15.58 -8.74 -12.13
CA GLU A 53 -15.36 -8.22 -13.49
C GLU A 53 -15.23 -6.69 -13.51
N ARG A 54 -15.99 -5.96 -12.66
CA ARG A 54 -15.91 -4.51 -12.60
C ARG A 54 -14.55 -4.08 -12.04
N GLY A 55 -14.10 -4.70 -10.95
CA GLY A 55 -12.77 -4.46 -10.40
C GLY A 55 -11.68 -4.74 -11.43
N PHE A 56 -11.79 -5.84 -12.19
CA PHE A 56 -10.83 -6.15 -13.25
C PHE A 56 -10.82 -5.11 -14.38
N GLU A 57 -11.99 -4.57 -14.78
CA GLU A 57 -12.04 -3.45 -15.74
C GLU A 57 -11.35 -2.19 -15.20
N GLU A 58 -11.54 -1.85 -13.92
CA GLU A 58 -10.84 -0.73 -13.29
C GLU A 58 -9.33 -0.98 -13.21
N LEU A 59 -8.89 -2.22 -12.97
CA LEU A 59 -7.48 -2.59 -13.03
C LEU A 59 -6.89 -2.31 -14.42
N LYS A 60 -7.58 -2.69 -15.51
CA LYS A 60 -7.10 -2.37 -16.87
C LYS A 60 -6.94 -0.86 -17.07
N ASN A 61 -7.91 -0.08 -16.62
CA ASN A 61 -7.85 1.38 -16.72
C ASN A 61 -6.70 1.96 -15.88
N PHE A 62 -6.44 1.41 -14.70
CA PHE A 62 -5.35 1.83 -13.83
C PHE A 62 -3.99 1.53 -14.45
N ILE A 63 -3.81 0.34 -15.02
CA ILE A 63 -2.57 -0.06 -15.70
C ILE A 63 -2.33 0.83 -16.92
N GLN A 64 -3.34 1.06 -17.76
CA GLN A 64 -3.21 1.95 -18.91
C GLN A 64 -2.81 3.37 -18.49
N MET A 65 -3.40 3.90 -17.42
CA MET A 65 -3.01 5.20 -16.87
C MET A 65 -1.56 5.20 -16.39
N ALA A 66 -1.12 4.14 -15.70
CA ALA A 66 0.26 4.00 -15.26
C ALA A 66 1.23 3.97 -16.46
N ASP A 67 0.89 3.23 -17.52
CA ASP A 67 1.65 3.14 -18.76
C ASP A 67 1.79 4.50 -19.46
N ASP A 68 0.69 5.27 -19.55
CA ASP A 68 0.67 6.61 -20.13
C ASP A 68 1.63 7.56 -19.38
N PHE A 69 1.81 7.36 -18.08
CA PHE A 69 2.75 8.10 -17.23
C PHE A 69 4.12 7.41 -17.06
N LYS A 70 4.36 6.29 -17.73
CA LYS A 70 5.59 5.47 -17.60
C LYS A 70 5.87 5.09 -16.15
N ALA A 71 4.82 4.78 -15.39
CA ALA A 71 4.89 4.35 -14.02
C ALA A 71 4.80 2.83 -13.95
N LYS A 72 5.87 2.20 -13.45
CA LYS A 72 5.82 0.79 -13.07
C LYS A 72 5.05 0.64 -11.76
N LEU A 73 4.31 -0.46 -11.65
CA LEU A 73 3.47 -0.75 -10.48
C LEU A 73 3.91 -2.06 -9.84
N THR A 74 3.73 -2.16 -8.52
CA THR A 74 3.77 -3.44 -7.80
C THR A 74 2.33 -3.83 -7.43
N LEU A 75 1.81 -4.89 -8.04
CA LEU A 75 0.43 -5.32 -7.95
C LEU A 75 0.27 -6.39 -6.86
N GLN A 76 -0.32 -6.03 -5.71
CA GLN A 76 -0.41 -6.89 -4.53
C GLN A 76 -1.76 -7.61 -4.46
N PHE A 77 -1.81 -8.81 -5.06
CA PHE A 77 -3.05 -9.57 -5.20
C PHE A 77 -3.41 -10.33 -3.92
N THR A 78 -4.69 -10.36 -3.59
CA THR A 78 -5.29 -11.31 -2.64
C THR A 78 -5.64 -12.63 -3.34
N PRO A 79 -5.96 -13.71 -2.58
CA PRO A 79 -6.31 -14.99 -3.19
C PRO A 79 -7.55 -14.95 -4.08
N SER A 80 -8.55 -14.11 -3.78
CA SER A 80 -9.77 -14.00 -4.59
C SER A 80 -9.45 -13.45 -5.99
N TRP A 81 -8.64 -12.42 -6.07
CA TRP A 81 -8.12 -11.87 -7.32
C TRP A 81 -7.28 -12.88 -8.09
N ALA A 82 -6.36 -13.57 -7.40
CA ALA A 82 -5.53 -14.59 -8.05
C ALA A 82 -6.37 -15.73 -8.64
N LYS A 83 -7.42 -16.20 -7.94
CA LYS A 83 -8.37 -17.20 -8.45
C LYS A 83 -9.14 -16.67 -9.66
N MET A 84 -9.65 -15.44 -9.59
CA MET A 84 -10.39 -14.83 -10.70
C MET A 84 -9.55 -14.78 -11.97
N ILE A 85 -8.32 -14.27 -11.88
CA ILE A 85 -7.42 -14.14 -13.03
C ILE A 85 -7.02 -15.52 -13.58
N LEU A 86 -6.66 -16.47 -12.70
CA LEU A 86 -6.25 -17.81 -13.13
C LEU A 86 -7.40 -18.63 -13.73
N SER A 87 -8.66 -18.26 -13.48
CA SER A 87 -9.83 -18.93 -14.05
C SER A 87 -10.18 -18.44 -15.47
N ASP A 88 -9.53 -17.39 -15.96
CA ASP A 88 -9.78 -16.78 -17.26
C ASP A 88 -8.46 -16.52 -18.01
N GLU A 89 -8.19 -17.33 -19.05
CA GLU A 89 -6.98 -17.24 -19.86
C GLU A 89 -6.76 -15.86 -20.49
N ASN A 90 -7.81 -15.08 -20.77
CA ASN A 90 -7.65 -13.72 -21.30
C ASN A 90 -7.14 -12.78 -20.21
N LYS A 91 -7.65 -12.90 -18.97
CA LYS A 91 -7.18 -12.11 -17.83
C LYS A 91 -5.73 -12.46 -17.50
N LEU A 92 -5.39 -13.75 -17.51
CA LEU A 92 -4.02 -14.21 -17.32
C LEU A 92 -3.10 -13.71 -18.43
N GLY A 93 -3.55 -13.75 -19.69
CA GLY A 93 -2.82 -13.20 -20.84
C GLY A 93 -2.52 -11.71 -20.71
N LEU A 94 -3.48 -10.91 -20.23
CA LEU A 94 -3.27 -9.48 -19.93
C LEU A 94 -2.26 -9.28 -18.80
N LEU A 95 -2.36 -10.05 -17.72
CA LEU A 95 -1.39 -9.98 -16.62
C LEU A 95 0.04 -10.25 -17.09
N ARG A 96 0.22 -11.23 -17.99
CA ARG A 96 1.52 -11.52 -18.61
C ARG A 96 2.04 -10.37 -19.47
N GLN A 97 1.16 -9.64 -20.16
CA GLN A 97 1.54 -8.44 -20.90
C GLN A 97 1.98 -7.32 -19.95
N TRP A 98 1.30 -7.14 -18.82
CA TRP A 98 1.67 -6.15 -17.81
C TRP A 98 3.03 -6.47 -17.17
N GLN A 99 3.29 -7.74 -16.86
CA GLN A 99 4.62 -8.19 -16.41
C GLN A 99 5.70 -7.90 -17.45
N ALA A 100 5.44 -8.21 -18.73
CA ALA A 100 6.37 -7.90 -19.82
C ALA A 100 6.60 -6.38 -19.99
N ASN A 101 5.64 -5.55 -19.59
CA ASN A 101 5.77 -4.09 -19.55
C ASN A 101 6.47 -3.57 -18.27
N GLY A 102 6.87 -4.47 -17.36
CA GLY A 102 7.66 -4.16 -16.17
C GLY A 102 6.86 -3.91 -14.90
N HIS A 103 5.57 -4.27 -14.86
CA HIS A 103 4.82 -4.34 -13.60
C HIS A 103 5.21 -5.60 -12.81
N GLU A 104 5.26 -5.48 -11.48
CA GLU A 104 5.61 -6.57 -10.57
C GLU A 104 4.35 -7.22 -9.98
N ILE A 105 4.39 -8.54 -9.78
CA ILE A 105 3.38 -9.28 -9.02
C ILE A 105 3.84 -9.46 -7.57
N ALA A 106 2.98 -9.09 -6.63
CA ALA A 106 3.22 -9.18 -5.19
C ALA A 106 1.97 -9.70 -4.47
N ALA A 107 2.05 -9.88 -3.15
CA ALA A 107 0.98 -10.47 -2.34
C ALA A 107 0.29 -9.42 -1.45
N HIS A 108 -1.02 -9.57 -1.26
CA HIS A 108 -1.81 -8.88 -0.24
C HIS A 108 -2.63 -9.92 0.50
N HIS A 109 -2.69 -9.88 1.83
CA HIS A 109 -3.36 -10.92 2.62
C HIS A 109 -4.15 -10.32 3.77
N HIS A 110 -5.43 -10.66 3.83
CA HIS A 110 -6.27 -10.42 4.98
C HIS A 110 -6.38 -11.69 5.80
N GLY A 111 -5.58 -11.75 6.87
CA GLY A 111 -5.54 -12.90 7.77
C GLY A 111 -6.79 -13.07 8.64
N SER A 112 -6.75 -14.09 9.49
CA SER A 112 -7.94 -14.53 10.25
C SER A 112 -8.50 -13.47 11.20
N THR A 113 -7.67 -12.52 11.65
CA THR A 113 -8.08 -11.42 12.53
C THR A 113 -8.61 -10.21 11.76
N HIS A 114 -8.39 -10.15 10.44
CA HIS A 114 -8.95 -9.12 9.59
C HIS A 114 -10.48 -9.25 9.56
N GLY A 115 -11.19 -8.12 9.71
CA GLY A 115 -12.64 -8.09 10.00
C GLY A 115 -13.53 -8.80 8.97
N TRP A 116 -14.15 -8.03 8.08
CA TRP A 116 -15.12 -8.53 7.08
C TRP A 116 -14.47 -8.98 5.77
N GLU A 117 -13.18 -8.73 5.58
CA GLU A 117 -12.44 -9.02 4.34
C GLU A 117 -11.47 -10.21 4.49
N TRP A 118 -11.77 -11.20 5.34
CA TRP A 118 -10.89 -12.37 5.46
C TRP A 118 -10.78 -13.16 4.15
N ASP A 119 -9.55 -13.49 3.77
CA ASP A 119 -9.20 -14.08 2.47
C ASP A 119 -9.35 -15.61 2.37
N GLY A 120 -9.65 -16.26 3.50
CA GLY A 120 -9.89 -17.70 3.56
C GLY A 120 -8.65 -18.55 3.83
N TYR A 121 -7.46 -17.97 3.96
CA TYR A 121 -6.21 -18.67 4.26
C TYR A 121 -5.64 -18.23 5.62
N THR A 122 -5.07 -19.18 6.38
CA THR A 122 -4.32 -18.91 7.62
C THR A 122 -3.56 -20.16 8.06
N ASN A 123 -2.41 -19.98 8.71
CA ASN A 123 -1.65 -21.07 9.34
C ASN A 123 -2.24 -21.53 10.67
N LEU A 124 -3.28 -20.88 11.18
CA LEU A 124 -4.07 -21.44 12.29
C LEU A 124 -4.70 -22.77 11.88
N SER A 125 -4.80 -23.70 12.83
CA SER A 125 -5.65 -24.88 12.62
C SER A 125 -7.11 -24.47 12.42
N ALA A 126 -7.91 -25.31 11.75
CA ALA A 126 -9.32 -25.00 11.53
C ALA A 126 -10.08 -24.70 12.84
N THR A 127 -9.74 -25.37 13.95
CA THR A 127 -10.34 -25.11 15.26
C THR A 127 -9.91 -23.75 15.84
N GLU A 128 -8.63 -23.41 15.75
CA GLU A 128 -8.13 -22.10 16.20
C GLU A 128 -8.71 -20.97 15.36
N TRP A 129 -8.73 -21.13 14.04
CA TRP A 129 -9.37 -20.20 13.12
C TRP A 129 -10.83 -19.95 13.51
N GLN A 130 -11.63 -21.00 13.73
CA GLN A 130 -13.04 -20.86 14.14
C GLN A 130 -13.18 -20.05 15.43
N LYS A 131 -12.29 -20.29 16.40
CA LYS A 131 -12.27 -19.52 17.65
C LYS A 131 -11.91 -18.05 17.40
N THR A 132 -10.85 -17.77 16.65
CA THR A 132 -10.44 -16.41 16.29
C THR A 132 -11.59 -15.65 15.62
N ARG A 133 -12.30 -16.28 14.67
CA ARG A 133 -13.45 -15.65 14.02
C ARG A 133 -14.57 -15.33 15.00
N GLN A 134 -14.90 -16.24 15.91
CA GLN A 134 -15.89 -15.97 16.97
C GLN A 134 -15.51 -14.75 17.83
N GLU A 135 -14.22 -14.62 18.16
CA GLU A 135 -13.72 -13.48 18.93
C GLU A 135 -13.81 -12.17 18.15
N VAL A 136 -13.41 -12.14 16.88
CA VAL A 136 -13.52 -10.96 16.01
C VAL A 136 -14.96 -10.45 15.97
N TYR A 137 -15.96 -11.33 15.79
CA TYR A 137 -17.37 -10.91 15.82
C TYR A 137 -17.77 -10.34 17.17
N SER A 138 -17.33 -10.96 18.27
CA SER A 138 -17.70 -10.51 19.62
C SER A 138 -17.15 -9.12 19.97
N ARG A 139 -15.96 -8.76 19.47
CA ARG A 139 -15.29 -7.48 19.78
C ARG A 139 -15.78 -6.32 18.94
N SER A 140 -16.16 -6.59 17.69
CA SER A 140 -16.57 -5.54 16.74
C SER A 140 -17.81 -4.76 17.19
N GLY A 141 -18.60 -5.27 18.15
CA GLY A 141 -19.91 -4.71 18.48
C GLY A 141 -20.90 -4.74 17.31
N GLN A 142 -20.49 -5.30 16.17
CA GLN A 142 -21.28 -5.42 14.97
C GLN A 142 -22.20 -6.61 15.13
N ASP A 143 -23.44 -6.45 14.68
CA ASP A 143 -24.38 -7.57 14.62
C ASP A 143 -23.74 -8.67 13.79
N LYS A 144 -23.53 -9.84 14.41
CA LYS A 144 -23.03 -11.06 13.74
C LYS A 144 -23.80 -11.32 12.44
N LYS A 145 -25.10 -10.96 12.39
CA LYS A 145 -25.92 -11.03 11.17
C LYS A 145 -25.51 -10.01 10.12
N ALA A 146 -25.10 -8.79 10.49
CA ALA A 146 -24.62 -7.79 9.55
C ALA A 146 -23.29 -8.20 8.92
N VAL A 147 -22.35 -8.73 9.71
CA VAL A 147 -21.07 -9.21 9.18
C VAL A 147 -21.27 -10.44 8.27
N GLN A 148 -22.07 -11.40 8.70
CA GLN A 148 -22.43 -12.56 7.87
C GLN A 148 -23.24 -12.17 6.63
N SER A 149 -24.10 -11.14 6.72
CA SER A 149 -24.85 -10.60 5.59
C SER A 149 -23.93 -9.91 4.60
N LEU A 150 -22.97 -9.10 5.05
CA LEU A 150 -21.98 -8.43 4.19
C LEU A 150 -21.06 -9.46 3.52
N ALA A 151 -20.56 -10.44 4.28
CA ALA A 151 -19.78 -11.55 3.75
C ALA A 151 -20.56 -12.31 2.66
N LYS A 152 -21.83 -12.63 2.93
CA LYS A 152 -22.74 -13.29 1.96
C LYS A 152 -23.08 -12.40 0.75
N GLN A 153 -23.29 -11.09 0.95
CA GLN A 153 -23.60 -10.13 -0.12
C GLN A 153 -22.42 -9.93 -1.07
N ASN A 154 -21.20 -9.92 -0.54
CA ASN A 154 -19.97 -9.78 -1.31
C ASN A 154 -19.43 -11.12 -1.84
N ASN A 155 -20.18 -12.22 -1.66
CA ASN A 155 -19.74 -13.58 -1.96
C ASN A 155 -18.37 -13.95 -1.31
N LEU A 156 -18.01 -13.23 -0.25
CA LEU A 156 -16.87 -13.51 0.62
C LEU A 156 -17.31 -14.65 1.53
N GLY A 157 -17.27 -15.88 1.00
CA GLY A 157 -17.52 -17.05 1.82
C GLY A 157 -16.50 -17.09 2.95
N GLU A 158 -16.95 -17.09 4.20
CA GLU A 158 -16.13 -17.40 5.38
C GLU A 158 -15.75 -18.88 5.36
N LYS A 159 -15.01 -19.27 4.33
CA LYS A 159 -14.58 -20.62 4.07
C LYS A 159 -13.08 -20.69 4.28
N TYR A 160 -12.71 -21.58 5.18
CA TYR A 160 -11.32 -22.00 5.32
C TYR A 160 -10.92 -22.75 4.05
N PHE A 161 -10.03 -22.14 3.27
CA PHE A 161 -9.50 -22.70 2.03
C PHE A 161 -8.20 -23.46 2.23
N GLY A 162 -7.43 -23.13 3.27
CA GLY A 162 -6.14 -23.75 3.52
C GLY A 162 -5.20 -22.87 4.33
N ASN A 163 -3.91 -23.17 4.25
CA ASN A 163 -2.84 -22.45 4.94
C ASN A 163 -2.10 -21.48 4.00
N MET A 164 -1.04 -20.83 4.48
CA MET A 164 -0.30 -19.88 3.66
C MET A 164 0.51 -20.53 2.54
N ASP A 165 0.89 -21.80 2.65
CA ASP A 165 1.53 -22.53 1.54
C ASP A 165 0.55 -22.71 0.37
N ASP A 166 -0.72 -23.02 0.66
CA ASP A 166 -1.77 -23.12 -0.35
C ASP A 166 -1.98 -21.79 -1.10
N TYR A 167 -1.91 -20.68 -0.36
CA TYR A 167 -1.98 -19.35 -0.95
C TYR A 167 -0.73 -19.02 -1.79
N MET A 168 0.48 -19.30 -1.29
CA MET A 168 1.69 -19.09 -2.06
C MET A 168 1.74 -19.94 -3.33
N ILE A 169 1.19 -21.15 -3.33
CA ILE A 169 1.03 -21.96 -4.55
C ILE A 169 0.14 -21.24 -5.58
N LEU A 170 -0.96 -20.64 -5.14
CA LEU A 170 -1.85 -19.87 -6.00
C LEU A 170 -1.15 -18.65 -6.59
N LEU A 171 -0.44 -17.87 -5.76
CA LEU A 171 0.28 -16.70 -6.23
C LEU A 171 1.44 -17.06 -7.15
N ARG A 172 2.19 -18.14 -6.91
CA ARG A 172 3.26 -18.58 -7.82
C ARG A 172 2.72 -18.93 -9.21
N LYS A 173 1.54 -19.57 -9.28
CA LYS A 173 0.84 -19.78 -10.56
C LYS A 173 0.48 -18.46 -11.22
N LEU A 174 -0.01 -17.50 -10.44
CA LEU A 174 -0.33 -16.16 -10.93
C LEU A 174 0.92 -15.43 -11.43
N ALA A 175 2.04 -15.46 -10.72
CA ALA A 175 3.29 -14.80 -11.08
C ALA A 175 4.02 -15.49 -12.26
N GLY A 176 3.78 -16.78 -12.48
CA GLY A 176 4.42 -17.54 -13.55
C GLY A 176 5.90 -17.79 -13.25
N SER A 177 6.80 -17.26 -14.09
CA SER A 177 8.25 -17.39 -13.88
C SER A 177 8.81 -16.34 -12.92
N GLU A 178 8.04 -15.30 -12.60
CA GLU A 178 8.45 -14.28 -11.64
C GLU A 178 8.32 -14.80 -10.21
N LYS A 179 9.23 -14.36 -9.36
CA LYS A 179 9.19 -14.61 -7.94
C LYS A 179 8.45 -13.48 -7.23
N ILE A 180 7.86 -13.81 -6.09
CA ILE A 180 7.13 -12.88 -5.23
C ILE A 180 8.02 -12.59 -4.03
N PHE A 181 8.24 -11.31 -3.73
CA PHE A 181 9.19 -10.90 -2.67
C PHE A 181 8.58 -9.98 -1.62
N THR A 182 7.43 -9.40 -1.93
CA THR A 182 6.77 -8.41 -1.09
C THR A 182 5.36 -8.87 -0.81
N MET A 183 4.95 -8.72 0.45
CA MET A 183 3.57 -8.91 0.86
C MET A 183 3.11 -7.78 1.79
N THR A 184 1.82 -7.47 1.73
CA THR A 184 1.11 -6.72 2.77
C THR A 184 0.16 -7.66 3.50
N MET A 185 0.12 -7.61 4.83
CA MET A 185 -0.72 -8.54 5.61
C MET A 185 -1.38 -7.95 6.87
N GLY A 186 -0.84 -6.87 7.43
CA GLY A 186 -1.38 -6.30 8.65
C GLY A 186 -1.09 -7.17 9.90
N PRO A 187 -2.04 -7.27 10.83
CA PRO A 187 -1.79 -7.76 12.19
C PRO A 187 -1.48 -9.26 12.29
N ASP A 188 -1.79 -10.04 11.26
CA ASP A 188 -1.61 -11.50 11.24
C ASP A 188 -0.17 -11.93 10.89
N SER A 189 0.78 -10.99 10.75
CA SER A 189 2.18 -11.24 10.37
C SER A 189 2.97 -12.20 11.27
N LYS A 190 2.55 -12.39 12.51
CA LYS A 190 3.19 -13.36 13.41
C LYS A 190 2.73 -14.80 13.21
N THR A 191 1.63 -15.00 12.49
CA THR A 191 1.00 -16.31 12.28
C THR A 191 1.08 -16.72 10.81
N ASP A 192 0.74 -15.80 9.92
CA ASP A 192 0.46 -16.08 8.52
C ASP A 192 1.62 -15.66 7.60
N TRP A 193 2.82 -15.32 8.10
CA TRP A 193 3.90 -14.86 7.21
C TRP A 193 4.60 -16.03 6.51
N PRO A 194 4.64 -16.09 5.16
CA PRO A 194 5.40 -17.10 4.44
C PRO A 194 6.90 -16.86 4.55
N GLU A 195 7.67 -17.91 4.84
CA GLU A 195 9.14 -17.84 5.00
C GLU A 195 9.85 -17.23 3.77
N GLU A 196 9.31 -17.46 2.57
CA GLU A 196 9.94 -17.03 1.31
C GLU A 196 9.78 -15.55 0.99
N ILE A 197 9.01 -14.79 1.78
CA ILE A 197 8.75 -13.36 1.53
C ILE A 197 9.65 -12.49 2.42
N PRO A 198 10.73 -11.89 1.89
CA PRO A 198 11.68 -11.10 2.68
C PRO A 198 11.20 -9.68 3.02
N TYR A 199 10.22 -9.13 2.30
CA TYR A 199 9.77 -7.75 2.47
C TYR A 199 8.31 -7.62 2.83
N SER A 200 8.04 -6.73 3.79
CA SER A 200 6.70 -6.32 4.16
C SER A 200 6.44 -4.91 3.68
N LEU A 201 5.31 -4.68 3.02
CA LEU A 201 4.80 -3.33 2.73
C LEU A 201 3.67 -2.99 3.69
N ASP A 202 3.95 -3.13 4.98
CA ASP A 202 2.98 -2.92 6.04
C ASP A 202 3.38 -1.73 6.89
N ASN A 203 2.51 -0.71 6.95
CA ASN A 203 2.62 0.39 7.90
C ASN A 203 1.37 0.48 8.78
N ILE A 204 0.58 -0.60 8.85
CA ILE A 204 -0.67 -0.63 9.58
C ILE A 204 -0.36 -0.68 11.07
N VAL A 205 -0.60 0.43 11.76
CA VAL A 205 -0.54 0.47 13.22
C VAL A 205 -1.93 0.25 13.76
N MET A 206 -2.14 -0.89 14.43
CA MET A 206 -3.36 -1.11 15.22
C MET A 206 -3.37 -0.12 16.40
N LEU A 207 -4.38 0.74 16.41
CA LEU A 207 -4.63 1.69 17.48
C LEU A 207 -5.24 0.97 18.70
N PRO A 208 -5.08 1.52 19.93
CA PRO A 208 -5.61 0.91 21.15
C PRO A 208 -7.13 0.70 21.17
N ASN A 209 -7.87 1.45 20.34
CA ASN A 209 -9.33 1.33 20.19
C ASN A 209 -9.75 0.25 19.16
N GLY A 210 -8.80 -0.46 18.56
CA GLY A 210 -9.05 -1.47 17.53
C GLY A 210 -9.16 -0.89 16.10
N ASP A 211 -9.04 0.42 15.94
CA ASP A 211 -8.91 1.03 14.62
C ASP A 211 -7.50 0.81 14.06
N TYR A 212 -7.34 1.02 12.75
CA TYR A 212 -6.05 0.98 12.10
C TYR A 212 -5.67 2.39 11.66
N ASN A 213 -4.46 2.80 12.01
CA ASN A 213 -3.86 3.98 11.40
C ASN A 213 -2.96 3.52 10.26
N ILE A 214 -3.44 3.68 9.03
CA ILE A 214 -2.64 3.50 7.83
C ILE A 214 -1.91 4.83 7.60
N GLY A 215 -0.86 5.02 8.39
CA GLY A 215 -0.16 6.30 8.50
C GLY A 215 1.34 6.07 8.50
N GLY A 216 1.98 6.33 7.36
CA GLY A 216 3.44 6.27 7.23
C GLY A 216 4.01 7.55 6.62
N THR A 217 5.32 7.57 6.47
CA THR A 217 6.00 8.54 5.60
C THR A 217 6.16 7.91 4.22
N ALA A 218 5.96 8.70 3.18
CA ALA A 218 6.30 8.30 1.82
C ALA A 218 7.82 8.09 1.66
N ILE A 219 8.67 8.81 2.41
CA ILE A 219 10.12 8.52 2.42
C ILE A 219 10.36 7.16 3.09
N VAL A 220 10.82 6.21 2.30
CA VAL A 220 11.03 4.82 2.70
C VAL A 220 12.14 4.71 3.73
N LYS A 221 11.87 3.95 4.78
CA LYS A 221 12.87 3.39 5.68
C LYS A 221 12.65 1.89 5.75
N LEU A 222 13.75 1.18 5.97
CA LEU A 222 13.72 -0.26 6.19
C LEU A 222 13.81 -0.52 7.69
N LYS A 223 12.82 -1.22 8.22
CA LYS A 223 12.79 -1.67 9.61
C LYS A 223 12.92 -3.18 9.63
N LYS A 224 13.82 -3.70 10.46
CA LYS A 224 13.97 -5.15 10.63
C LYS A 224 12.94 -5.64 11.63
N GLU A 225 12.17 -6.63 11.23
CA GLU A 225 11.13 -7.27 12.02
C GLU A 225 11.31 -8.79 12.03
N ILE A 226 10.65 -9.45 12.98
CA ILE A 226 10.56 -10.91 13.04
C ILE A 226 9.10 -11.32 12.88
N TYR A 227 8.78 -11.91 11.75
CA TYR A 227 7.43 -12.37 11.40
C TYR A 227 7.43 -13.89 11.26
N SER A 228 6.56 -14.56 12.00
CA SER A 228 6.48 -16.03 12.07
C SER A 228 7.83 -16.73 12.31
N GLY A 229 8.78 -16.06 12.98
CA GLY A 229 10.12 -16.58 13.25
C GLY A 229 11.20 -16.20 12.22
N HIS A 230 10.85 -15.47 11.15
CA HIS A 230 11.75 -15.11 10.06
C HIS A 230 12.09 -13.62 10.07
N ASN A 231 13.31 -13.27 9.63
CA ASN A 231 13.70 -11.87 9.48
C ASN A 231 13.01 -11.26 8.25
N VAL A 232 12.27 -10.18 8.46
CA VAL A 232 11.57 -9.44 7.40
C VAL A 232 12.01 -7.99 7.44
N SER A 233 12.14 -7.37 6.27
CA SER A 233 12.36 -5.93 6.18
C SER A 233 11.04 -5.24 5.83
N GLU A 234 10.48 -4.53 6.80
CA GLU A 234 9.29 -3.69 6.64
C GLU A 234 9.67 -2.39 5.93
N ILE A 235 8.91 -2.03 4.91
CA ILE A 235 9.11 -0.90 4.00
C ILE A 235 8.06 0.16 4.34
N ASP A 236 8.49 1.32 4.82
CA ASP A 236 7.59 2.47 5.00
C ASP A 236 7.00 2.91 3.65
N MET A 237 5.71 3.27 3.66
CA MET A 237 5.01 3.87 2.54
C MET A 237 3.95 4.88 3.00
N ARG A 238 3.43 5.67 2.06
CA ARG A 238 2.24 6.50 2.29
C ARG A 238 1.05 5.96 1.51
N PHE A 239 -0.04 5.71 2.22
CA PHE A 239 -1.32 5.37 1.63
C PHE A 239 -2.02 6.64 1.10
N ILE A 240 -2.35 6.64 -0.20
CA ILE A 240 -2.93 7.80 -0.91
C ILE A 240 -4.38 7.52 -1.32
N GLU A 241 -5.30 7.66 -0.36
CA GLU A 241 -6.76 7.47 -0.58
C GLU A 241 -7.48 8.73 -1.03
N ASN A 242 -6.83 9.89 -0.97
CA ASN A 242 -7.38 11.18 -1.37
C ASN A 242 -6.28 12.18 -1.77
N LEU A 243 -6.69 13.29 -2.40
CA LEU A 243 -5.76 14.33 -2.85
C LEU A 243 -4.94 14.98 -1.72
N ASN A 244 -5.42 15.02 -0.48
CA ASN A 244 -4.65 15.57 0.63
C ASN A 244 -3.45 14.67 0.99
N GLU A 245 -3.62 13.35 0.94
CA GLU A 245 -2.50 12.42 1.10
C GLU A 245 -1.51 12.49 -0.08
N VAL A 246 -2.01 12.74 -1.29
CA VAL A 246 -1.15 13.00 -2.46
C VAL A 246 -0.30 14.26 -2.27
N GLU A 247 -0.87 15.36 -1.78
CA GLU A 247 -0.10 16.58 -1.50
C GLU A 247 0.98 16.35 -0.43
N LYS A 248 0.68 15.58 0.63
CA LYS A 248 1.69 15.18 1.61
C LYS A 248 2.81 14.33 0.98
N ALA A 249 2.47 13.39 0.11
CA ALA A 249 3.46 12.60 -0.63
C ALA A 249 4.36 13.49 -1.52
N LYS A 250 3.78 14.49 -2.20
CA LYS A 250 4.52 15.47 -3.01
C LYS A 250 5.49 16.29 -2.15
N GLU A 251 5.03 16.77 -0.99
CA GLU A 251 5.89 17.49 -0.05
C GLU A 251 7.05 16.63 0.45
N GLU A 252 6.81 15.35 0.71
CA GLU A 252 7.86 14.39 1.07
C GLU A 252 8.85 14.16 -0.06
N TYR A 253 8.36 13.95 -1.29
CA TYR A 253 9.20 13.81 -2.48
C TYR A 253 10.12 15.01 -2.71
N LEU A 254 9.60 16.24 -2.59
CA LEU A 254 10.39 17.45 -2.80
C LEU A 254 11.48 17.65 -1.72
N ARG A 255 11.32 17.03 -0.55
CA ARG A 255 12.28 17.05 0.56
C ARG A 255 13.29 15.90 0.51
N ALA A 256 12.97 14.84 -0.21
CA ALA A 256 13.79 13.65 -0.34
C ALA A 256 15.15 13.95 -1.01
N LYS A 257 16.18 13.22 -0.59
CA LYS A 257 17.51 13.23 -1.19
C LYS A 257 17.52 12.34 -2.44
N PRO A 258 18.49 12.51 -3.36
CA PRO A 258 18.64 11.62 -4.51
C PRO A 258 18.82 10.13 -4.18
N SER A 259 19.36 9.84 -2.99
CA SER A 259 19.56 8.49 -2.47
C SER A 259 18.32 7.88 -1.85
N ASP A 260 17.32 8.70 -1.54
CA ASP A 260 16.11 8.25 -0.88
C ASP A 260 15.16 7.59 -1.90
N VAL A 261 14.19 6.87 -1.36
CA VAL A 261 13.09 6.27 -2.12
C VAL A 261 11.79 6.83 -1.57
N VAL A 262 10.84 7.12 -2.45
CA VAL A 262 9.51 7.58 -2.07
C VAL A 262 8.46 6.56 -2.52
N GLY A 263 7.80 5.94 -1.56
CA GLY A 263 6.80 4.89 -1.78
C GLY A 263 5.39 5.38 -1.51
N VAL A 264 4.48 5.12 -2.44
CA VAL A 264 3.04 5.30 -2.22
C VAL A 264 2.26 4.03 -2.53
N VAL A 265 1.06 3.94 -1.99
CA VAL A 265 0.14 2.83 -2.23
C VAL A 265 -1.30 3.32 -2.29
N THR A 266 -2.18 2.56 -2.95
CA THR A 266 -3.63 2.81 -2.99
C THR A 266 -4.37 1.48 -3.13
N HIS A 267 -5.68 1.45 -2.91
CA HIS A 267 -6.51 0.32 -3.34
C HIS A 267 -7.06 0.54 -4.74
N ILE A 268 -7.33 -0.55 -5.46
CA ILE A 268 -8.02 -0.44 -6.75
C ILE A 268 -9.44 0.15 -6.61
N GLU A 269 -10.14 -0.07 -5.49
CA GLU A 269 -11.45 0.56 -5.28
C GLU A 269 -11.38 2.06 -4.99
N ASP A 270 -10.27 2.54 -4.44
CA ASP A 270 -10.07 3.97 -4.23
C ASP A 270 -9.90 4.67 -5.58
N PHE A 271 -9.17 4.04 -6.50
CA PHE A 271 -9.13 4.47 -7.90
C PHE A 271 -10.53 4.43 -8.53
N ALA A 272 -11.25 3.31 -8.44
CA ALA A 272 -12.59 3.18 -9.01
C ALA A 272 -13.59 4.23 -8.51
N ARG A 273 -13.37 4.77 -7.30
CA ARG A 273 -14.15 5.84 -6.69
C ARG A 273 -13.70 7.23 -7.13
N ASP A 274 -12.38 7.45 -7.23
CA ASP A 274 -11.79 8.70 -7.70
C ASP A 274 -10.50 8.44 -8.50
N HIS A 275 -10.64 8.48 -9.83
CA HIS A 275 -9.50 8.35 -10.72
C HIS A 275 -8.46 9.48 -10.57
N ASN A 276 -8.85 10.63 -10.00
CA ASN A 276 -7.96 11.80 -9.93
C ASN A 276 -6.87 11.66 -8.86
N THR A 277 -7.15 10.97 -7.76
CA THR A 277 -6.19 10.83 -6.65
C THR A 277 -4.87 10.17 -7.11
N PRO A 278 -4.86 8.92 -7.61
CA PRO A 278 -3.62 8.30 -8.10
C PRO A 278 -3.07 8.98 -9.37
N ARG A 279 -3.94 9.51 -10.24
CA ARG A 279 -3.52 10.31 -11.41
C ARG A 279 -2.68 11.52 -10.99
N ALA A 280 -3.12 12.27 -9.98
CA ALA A 280 -2.43 13.47 -9.52
C ALA A 280 -1.03 13.17 -8.96
N TRP A 281 -0.82 11.97 -8.43
CA TRP A 281 0.52 11.49 -8.06
C TRP A 281 1.35 11.14 -9.30
N MET A 282 0.81 10.33 -10.22
CA MET A 282 1.50 9.91 -11.45
C MET A 282 1.89 11.10 -12.35
N GLU A 283 1.01 12.08 -12.51
CA GLU A 283 1.28 13.32 -13.25
C GLU A 283 2.44 14.10 -12.62
N PHE A 284 2.49 14.17 -11.30
CA PHE A 284 3.54 14.89 -10.58
C PHE A 284 4.90 14.22 -10.76
N ILE A 285 4.99 12.90 -10.57
CA ILE A 285 6.26 12.18 -10.75
C ILE A 285 6.70 12.21 -12.22
N ASN A 286 5.79 12.02 -13.19
CA ASN A 286 6.11 12.07 -14.61
C ASN A 286 6.58 13.46 -15.05
N LYS A 287 6.01 14.54 -14.51
CA LYS A 287 6.50 15.91 -14.76
C LYS A 287 7.94 16.12 -14.27
N LYS A 288 8.35 15.43 -13.20
CA LYS A 288 9.72 15.51 -12.66
C LYS A 288 10.67 14.56 -13.41
N ASP A 289 10.17 13.41 -13.84
CA ASP A 289 10.91 12.39 -14.59
C ASP A 289 10.12 11.89 -15.82
N PRO A 290 10.14 12.61 -16.95
CA PRO A 290 9.36 12.25 -18.13
C PRO A 290 9.80 10.97 -18.84
N SER A 291 11.00 10.44 -18.55
CA SER A 291 11.44 9.14 -19.08
C SER A 291 10.94 7.97 -18.24
N GLY A 292 10.55 8.22 -16.98
CA GLY A 292 10.12 7.18 -16.03
C GLY A 292 11.27 6.32 -15.49
N GLU A 293 12.53 6.74 -15.66
CA GLU A 293 13.71 5.98 -15.22
C GLU A 293 13.76 5.77 -13.70
N ARG A 294 13.17 6.68 -12.93
CA ARG A 294 13.08 6.66 -11.46
C ARG A 294 11.83 5.97 -10.95
N ASN A 295 10.86 5.68 -11.81
CA ASN A 295 9.68 4.89 -11.47
C ASN A 295 10.06 3.41 -11.46
N LYS A 296 10.11 2.84 -10.26
CA LYS A 296 10.57 1.47 -9.99
C LYS A 296 9.45 0.64 -9.38
N THR A 297 9.52 -0.67 -9.55
CA THR A 297 8.76 -1.60 -8.70
C THR A 297 9.46 -1.75 -7.34
N ILE A 298 8.80 -2.34 -6.34
CA ILE A 298 9.41 -2.60 -5.04
C ILE A 298 10.62 -3.52 -5.18
N ALA A 299 10.55 -4.59 -6.00
CA ALA A 299 11.70 -5.46 -6.24
C ALA A 299 12.92 -4.69 -6.76
N GLU A 300 12.76 -3.82 -7.76
CA GLU A 300 13.85 -3.00 -8.32
C GLU A 300 14.46 -2.07 -7.26
N VAL A 301 13.63 -1.45 -6.41
CA VAL A 301 14.10 -0.61 -5.31
C VAL A 301 14.85 -1.43 -4.28
N MET A 302 14.32 -2.59 -3.87
CA MET A 302 14.94 -3.43 -2.86
C MET A 302 16.26 -4.00 -3.34
N GLU A 303 16.39 -4.34 -4.63
CA GLU A 303 17.66 -4.77 -5.22
C GLU A 303 18.71 -3.67 -5.07
N LYS A 304 18.32 -2.43 -5.37
CA LYS A 304 19.22 -1.27 -5.23
C LYS A 304 19.59 -0.99 -3.77
N LEU A 305 18.65 -1.06 -2.85
CA LEU A 305 18.88 -0.73 -1.43
C LEU A 305 19.66 -1.80 -0.67
N THR A 306 19.45 -3.08 -1.01
CA THR A 306 19.97 -4.22 -0.26
C THR A 306 21.07 -4.98 -0.98
N GLY A 307 21.19 -4.82 -2.30
CA GLY A 307 22.08 -5.61 -3.16
C GLY A 307 21.59 -7.04 -3.44
N GLN A 308 20.40 -7.41 -2.94
CA GLN A 308 19.80 -8.72 -3.19
C GLN A 308 19.18 -8.76 -4.59
N LYS A 309 19.57 -9.76 -5.40
CA LYS A 309 19.01 -9.96 -6.74
C LYS A 309 17.77 -10.84 -6.71
N PHE A 310 16.83 -10.54 -7.57
CA PHE A 310 15.49 -11.12 -7.60
C PHE A 310 15.23 -11.89 -8.89
#